data_AF-B7QB73-F1
#
_entry.id   AF-B7QB73-F1
#
_cell.length_a   1.000
_cell.length_b   1.000
_cell.length_c   1.000
_cell.angle_alpha   90.00
_cell.angle_beta   90.00
_cell.angle_gamma   90.00
#
_symmetry.space_group_name_H-M   'P 1'
#
loop_
_entity.id
_entity.type
_entity.pdbx_description
1 polymer ?
#
loop_
_entity_poly.entity_id
_entity_poly.type
_entity_poly.pdbx_seq_one_letter_code
_entity_poly.pdbx_strand_id
1 'polypeptide(L)'
;MEAIVKHVTYLIEVMMADMKMQTEKPVMLQYVDPSQLPTHWGGDLVGPNGDKECTYLVGRGGEVPSELYMRNSPRVSADPEATTCFLERGKKMEAPVRVERAGTRLQWRFQTDPGHDLGFGIAYVSAENGISKELLPLSRVKCDQVAESGEVCCPEPGTYIFTFDNSYSWFTKKQLSYVFHLKHPEYTSNPGHG
;
A
#
# COMPACT_ATOMS: atom_id res chain seq x y z
N MET A 1 19.87 3.21 12.49
CA MET A 1 19.13 2.62 11.34
C MET A 1 19.33 3.46 10.07
N GLU A 2 19.07 4.77 10.09
CA GLU A 2 19.29 5.66 8.93
C GLU A 2 20.73 5.64 8.36
N ALA A 3 21.76 5.60 9.21
CA ALA A 3 23.15 5.57 8.76
C ALA A 3 23.50 4.29 7.99
N ILE A 4 22.93 3.14 8.40
CA ILE A 4 23.12 1.85 7.73
C ILE A 4 22.38 1.84 6.39
N VAL A 5 21.15 2.35 6.36
CA VAL A 5 20.36 2.47 5.11
C VAL A 5 21.08 3.37 4.12
N LYS A 6 21.58 4.55 4.54
CA LYS A 6 22.36 5.46 3.67
C LYS A 6 23.63 4.81 3.12
N HIS A 7 24.34 4.05 3.94
CA HIS A 7 25.58 3.37 3.51
C HIS A 7 25.27 2.27 2.48
N VAL A 8 24.23 1.47 2.70
CA VAL A 8 23.80 0.43 1.76
C VAL A 8 23.30 1.04 0.45
N THR A 9 22.48 2.09 0.51
CA THR A 9 22.00 2.79 -0.69
C THR A 9 23.16 3.40 -1.49
N TYR A 10 24.13 4.03 -0.83
CA TYR A 10 25.31 4.59 -1.49
C TYR A 10 26.15 3.53 -2.19
N LEU A 11 26.38 2.38 -1.55
CA LEU A 11 27.11 1.26 -2.16
C LEU A 11 26.37 0.71 -3.40
N ILE A 12 25.04 0.59 -3.33
CA ILE A 12 24.22 0.17 -4.47
C ILE A 12 24.32 1.19 -5.62
N GLU A 13 24.26 2.49 -5.33
CA GLU A 13 24.36 3.55 -6.34
C GLU A 13 25.72 3.57 -7.03
N VAL A 14 26.81 3.41 -6.28
CA VAL A 14 28.18 3.34 -6.81
C VAL A 14 28.34 2.12 -7.72
N MET A 15 27.89 0.93 -7.27
CA MET A 15 27.92 -0.28 -8.10
C MET A 15 27.08 -0.13 -9.37
N MET A 16 25.88 0.46 -9.28
CA MET A 16 25.01 0.71 -10.44
C MET A 16 25.62 1.71 -11.44
N ALA A 17 26.33 2.73 -10.95
CA ALA A 17 27.00 3.73 -11.79
C ALA A 17 28.18 3.11 -12.55
N ASP A 18 29.01 2.31 -11.87
CA ASP A 18 30.13 1.59 -12.47
C ASP A 18 29.66 0.54 -13.50
N MET A 19 28.57 -0.18 -13.19
CA MET A 19 27.93 -1.12 -14.12
C MET A 19 27.32 -0.43 -15.35
N LYS A 20 26.92 0.84 -15.26
CA LYS A 20 26.40 1.61 -16.40
C LYS A 20 27.50 2.16 -17.31
N MET A 21 28.70 2.37 -16.78
CA MET A 21 29.83 2.89 -17.55
C MET A 21 30.63 1.82 -18.30
N GLN A 22 30.46 0.54 -17.94
CA GLN A 22 31.25 -0.55 -18.51
C GLN A 22 30.33 -1.67 -19.03
N THR A 23 30.59 -2.12 -20.25
CA THR A 23 29.87 -3.26 -20.85
C THR A 23 30.45 -4.57 -20.32
N GLU A 24 29.62 -5.31 -19.59
CA GLU A 24 29.69 -6.75 -19.33
C GLU A 24 30.46 -7.30 -18.11
N LYS A 25 30.08 -8.56 -17.81
CA LYS A 25 30.45 -9.56 -16.80
C LYS A 25 31.73 -9.36 -15.97
N PRO A 26 32.92 -9.02 -16.52
CA PRO A 26 34.14 -8.87 -15.72
C PRO A 26 34.08 -7.82 -14.60
N VAL A 27 33.24 -6.79 -14.68
CA VAL A 27 33.15 -5.74 -13.64
C VAL A 27 32.54 -6.25 -12.35
N MET A 28 31.57 -7.17 -12.42
CA MET A 28 30.92 -7.74 -11.25
C MET A 28 31.91 -8.47 -10.34
N LEU A 29 32.98 -9.04 -10.91
CA LEU A 29 34.01 -9.76 -10.18
C LEU A 29 34.94 -8.85 -9.36
N GLN A 30 34.90 -7.53 -9.55
CA GLN A 30 35.60 -6.58 -8.68
C GLN A 30 34.93 -6.46 -7.30
N TYR A 31 33.64 -6.79 -7.23
CA TYR A 31 32.80 -6.58 -6.05
C TYR A 31 32.27 -7.88 -5.45
N VAL A 32 32.19 -8.95 -6.25
CA VAL A 32 31.62 -10.23 -5.86
C VAL A 32 32.61 -11.33 -6.17
N ASP A 33 32.90 -12.17 -5.17
CA ASP A 33 33.72 -13.38 -5.36
C ASP A 33 33.11 -14.25 -6.48
N PRO A 34 33.90 -14.66 -7.50
CA PRO A 34 33.41 -15.51 -8.59
C PRO A 34 32.63 -16.74 -8.10
N SER A 35 33.04 -17.37 -7.00
CA SER A 35 32.38 -18.56 -6.44
C SER A 35 30.95 -18.29 -5.90
N GLN A 36 30.59 -17.02 -5.69
CA GLN A 36 29.28 -16.60 -5.21
C GLN A 36 28.38 -16.06 -6.33
N LEU A 37 28.91 -15.93 -7.55
CA LEU A 37 28.20 -15.38 -8.70
C LEU A 37 27.88 -16.49 -9.72
N PRO A 38 26.61 -16.65 -10.15
CA PRO A 38 26.23 -17.62 -11.19
C PRO A 38 27.09 -17.50 -12.45
N THR A 39 27.47 -18.65 -13.04
CA THR A 39 28.27 -18.70 -14.27
C THR A 39 27.63 -17.94 -15.44
N HIS A 40 26.30 -17.93 -15.52
CA HIS A 40 25.58 -17.14 -16.51
C HIS A 40 25.91 -15.64 -16.43
N TRP A 41 26.16 -15.11 -15.23
CA TRP A 41 26.56 -13.72 -14.97
C TRP A 41 28.08 -13.49 -14.90
N GLY A 42 28.88 -14.53 -15.13
CA GLY A 42 30.34 -14.42 -15.27
C GLY A 42 31.17 -14.91 -14.08
N GLY A 43 30.57 -15.56 -13.08
CA GLY A 43 31.30 -16.23 -12.00
C GLY A 43 31.45 -17.74 -12.21
N ASP A 44 31.67 -18.46 -11.11
CA ASP A 44 31.95 -19.90 -11.05
C ASP A 44 30.81 -20.70 -10.40
N LEU A 45 29.79 -20.02 -9.85
CA LEU A 45 28.69 -20.70 -9.18
C LEU A 45 27.78 -21.40 -10.19
N VAL A 46 27.60 -22.71 -10.01
CA VAL A 46 26.69 -23.54 -10.80
C VAL A 46 25.70 -24.21 -9.86
N GLY A 47 24.42 -24.03 -10.16
CA GLY A 47 23.34 -24.63 -9.39
C GLY A 47 23.20 -26.14 -9.60
N PRO A 48 22.29 -26.80 -8.85
CA PRO A 48 21.99 -28.21 -9.02
C PRO A 48 21.72 -28.57 -10.49
N ASN A 49 22.13 -29.77 -10.90
CA ASN A 49 21.97 -30.28 -12.27
C ASN A 49 22.66 -29.44 -13.36
N GLY A 50 23.67 -28.64 -13.02
CA GLY A 50 24.42 -27.86 -13.99
C GLY A 50 23.76 -26.54 -14.38
N ASP A 51 22.81 -26.06 -13.58
CA ASP A 51 22.11 -24.79 -13.82
C ASP A 51 23.06 -23.59 -13.64
N LYS A 52 23.59 -23.09 -14.75
CA LYS A 52 24.52 -21.95 -14.79
C LYS A 52 23.90 -20.63 -14.33
N GLU A 53 22.58 -20.55 -14.25
CA GLU A 53 21.88 -19.36 -13.81
C GLU A 53 21.51 -19.39 -12.33
N CYS A 54 21.65 -20.55 -11.68
CA CYS A 54 21.25 -20.73 -10.30
C CYS A 54 19.79 -20.27 -10.08
N THR A 55 18.88 -20.72 -10.93
CA THR A 55 17.45 -20.34 -10.94
C THR A 55 16.74 -20.67 -9.62
N TYR A 56 17.30 -21.58 -8.83
CA TYR A 56 16.86 -21.87 -7.46
C TYR A 56 17.12 -20.72 -6.46
N LEU A 57 18.10 -19.85 -6.73
CA LEU A 57 18.38 -18.63 -5.96
C LEU A 57 17.73 -17.40 -6.61
N VAL A 58 17.76 -17.33 -7.94
CA VAL A 58 17.32 -16.16 -8.69
C VAL A 58 16.27 -16.59 -9.71
N GLY A 59 15.01 -16.35 -9.37
CA GLY A 59 13.92 -16.55 -10.32
C GLY A 59 14.02 -15.57 -11.49
N ARG A 60 13.76 -16.03 -12.72
CA ARG A 60 13.72 -15.18 -13.93
C ARG A 60 12.52 -14.23 -13.99
N GLY A 61 11.65 -14.26 -12.98
CA GLY A 61 10.30 -13.72 -13.07
C GLY A 61 9.49 -14.45 -14.15
N GLY A 62 8.52 -13.75 -14.73
CA GLY A 62 7.62 -14.27 -15.75
C GLY A 62 6.43 -13.33 -15.93
N GLU A 63 5.54 -13.65 -16.86
CA GLU A 63 4.25 -12.97 -16.91
C GLU A 63 3.50 -13.24 -15.60
N VAL A 64 3.02 -12.16 -14.95
CA VAL A 64 2.21 -12.30 -13.74
C VAL A 64 0.86 -12.88 -14.16
N PRO A 65 0.45 -14.05 -13.64
CA PRO A 65 -0.85 -14.64 -13.94
C PRO A 65 -1.96 -13.60 -13.78
N SER A 66 -2.86 -13.52 -14.77
CA SER A 66 -3.87 -12.46 -14.84
C SER A 66 -4.77 -12.44 -13.60
N GLU A 67 -4.95 -13.59 -12.96
CA GLU A 67 -5.73 -13.78 -11.72
C GLU A 67 -5.15 -12.97 -10.55
N LEU A 68 -3.85 -12.65 -10.59
CA LEU A 68 -3.17 -11.84 -9.59
C LEU A 68 -3.25 -10.33 -9.88
N TYR A 69 -3.86 -9.93 -11.00
CA TYR A 69 -4.04 -8.51 -11.30
C TYR A 69 -5.02 -7.89 -10.30
N MET A 70 -4.64 -6.76 -9.70
CA MET A 70 -5.48 -6.08 -8.71
C MET A 70 -6.86 -5.70 -9.24
N ARG A 71 -6.98 -5.38 -10.54
CA ARG A 71 -8.27 -5.09 -11.19
C ARG A 71 -9.21 -6.30 -11.25
N ASN A 72 -8.67 -7.50 -11.14
CA ASN A 72 -9.41 -8.76 -11.14
C ASN A 72 -9.76 -9.22 -9.71
N SER A 73 -9.33 -8.47 -8.68
CA SER A 73 -9.74 -8.72 -7.30
C SER A 73 -11.25 -8.47 -7.13
N PRO A 74 -11.91 -9.15 -6.18
CA PRO A 74 -13.31 -8.87 -5.85
C PRO A 74 -13.52 -7.38 -5.57
N ARG A 75 -14.56 -6.81 -6.16
CA ARG A 75 -14.92 -5.40 -5.93
C ARG A 75 -15.36 -5.19 -4.49
N VAL A 76 -15.23 -3.96 -3.99
CA VAL A 76 -15.71 -3.61 -2.63
C VAL A 76 -17.21 -3.89 -2.46
N SER A 77 -18.00 -3.74 -3.53
CA SER A 77 -19.44 -4.05 -3.51
C SER A 77 -19.77 -5.53 -3.25
N ALA A 78 -18.81 -6.44 -3.37
CA ALA A 78 -18.97 -7.86 -3.07
C ALA A 78 -18.64 -8.22 -1.62
N ASP A 79 -18.06 -7.29 -0.85
CA ASP A 79 -17.80 -7.45 0.57
C ASP A 79 -19.14 -7.37 1.35
N PRO A 80 -19.53 -8.40 2.13
CA PRO A 80 -20.79 -8.40 2.87
C PRO A 80 -20.93 -7.26 3.89
N GLU A 81 -19.80 -6.71 4.36
CA GLU A 81 -19.78 -5.59 5.30
C GLU A 81 -19.77 -4.22 4.60
N ALA A 82 -19.70 -4.19 3.26
CA ALA A 82 -19.68 -2.95 2.52
C ALA A 82 -21.05 -2.26 2.49
N THR A 83 -21.02 -0.94 2.68
CA THR A 83 -22.14 -0.07 2.43
C THR A 83 -22.05 0.47 1.00
N THR A 84 -23.17 0.45 0.26
CA THR A 84 -23.25 1.02 -1.09
C THR A 84 -24.26 2.16 -1.13
N CYS A 85 -23.88 3.28 -1.72
CA CYS A 85 -24.72 4.46 -1.87
C CYS A 85 -24.49 5.15 -3.22
N PHE A 86 -25.43 6.02 -3.59
CA PHE A 86 -25.28 6.90 -4.76
C PHE A 86 -24.89 8.30 -4.29
N LEU A 87 -23.73 8.76 -4.75
CA LEU A 87 -23.28 10.12 -4.53
C LEU A 87 -23.67 10.98 -5.73
N GLU A 88 -24.66 11.82 -5.53
CA GLU A 88 -25.20 12.71 -6.57
C GLU A 88 -24.15 13.70 -7.10
N ARG A 89 -24.38 14.20 -8.32
CA ARG A 89 -23.51 15.24 -8.90
C ARG A 89 -23.48 16.49 -8.03
N GLY A 90 -22.34 17.16 -7.94
CA GLY A 90 -22.25 18.40 -7.17
C GLY A 90 -22.33 18.19 -5.65
N LYS A 91 -22.31 16.93 -5.15
CA LYS A 91 -22.47 16.61 -3.72
C LYS A 91 -21.21 16.01 -3.11
N LYS A 92 -21.14 16.12 -1.79
CA LYS A 92 -20.19 15.41 -0.93
C LYS A 92 -20.95 14.55 0.06
N MET A 93 -20.33 13.48 0.51
CA MET A 93 -20.80 12.65 1.61
C MET A 93 -19.69 12.53 2.64
N GLU A 94 -20.06 12.65 3.90
CA GLU A 94 -19.17 12.40 5.03
C GLU A 94 -19.60 11.11 5.72
N ALA A 95 -18.63 10.26 6.02
CA ALA A 95 -18.82 9.03 6.79
C ALA A 95 -17.99 9.13 8.07
N PRO A 96 -18.59 9.55 9.21
CA PRO A 96 -17.89 9.64 10.48
C PRO A 96 -17.72 8.25 11.12
N VAL A 97 -16.50 7.95 11.58
CA VAL A 97 -16.16 6.73 12.31
C VAL A 97 -15.65 7.12 13.70
N ARG A 98 -16.40 6.75 14.74
CA ARG A 98 -16.03 7.01 16.13
C ARG A 98 -15.02 5.95 16.61
N VAL A 99 -13.89 6.40 17.13
CA VAL A 99 -12.86 5.57 17.73
C VAL A 99 -12.79 5.87 19.22
N GLU A 100 -13.01 4.86 20.05
CA GLU A 100 -13.08 5.03 21.51
C GLU A 100 -11.79 4.62 22.22
N ARG A 101 -10.95 3.80 21.57
CA ARG A 101 -9.68 3.31 22.12
C ARG A 101 -8.49 3.87 21.37
N ALA A 102 -7.60 4.52 22.11
CA ALA A 102 -6.24 4.83 21.67
C ALA A 102 -5.53 3.56 21.18
N GLY A 103 -4.71 3.70 20.14
CA GLY A 103 -4.00 2.59 19.49
C GLY A 103 -4.85 1.74 18.54
N THR A 104 -6.14 2.05 18.35
CA THR A 104 -6.98 1.35 17.35
C THR A 104 -6.45 1.63 15.94
N ARG A 105 -6.42 0.61 15.08
CA ARG A 105 -6.12 0.76 13.66
C ARG A 105 -7.43 0.84 12.89
N LEU A 106 -7.65 1.94 12.18
CA LEU A 106 -8.81 2.15 11.32
C LEU A 106 -8.41 1.95 9.87
N GLN A 107 -8.95 0.89 9.27
CA GLN A 107 -8.74 0.53 7.87
C GLN A 107 -9.95 0.94 7.05
N TRP A 108 -9.73 1.40 5.83
CA TRP A 108 -10.79 1.67 4.86
C TRP A 108 -10.51 0.98 3.54
N ARG A 109 -11.59 0.69 2.83
CA ARG A 109 -11.56 0.32 1.42
C ARG A 109 -12.80 0.88 0.75
N PHE A 110 -12.63 1.51 -0.40
CA PHE A 110 -13.76 1.98 -1.19
C PHE A 110 -13.49 1.88 -2.68
N GLN A 111 -14.57 1.81 -3.44
CA GLN A 111 -14.52 1.72 -4.89
C GLN A 111 -15.76 2.37 -5.48
N THR A 112 -15.59 3.06 -6.59
CA THR A 112 -16.70 3.58 -7.41
C THR A 112 -17.12 2.54 -8.45
N ASP A 113 -18.19 2.82 -9.17
CA ASP A 113 -18.48 2.14 -10.43
C ASP A 113 -17.40 2.42 -11.50
N PRO A 114 -17.18 1.49 -12.46
CA PRO A 114 -16.12 1.61 -13.46
C PRO A 114 -16.14 2.95 -14.22
N GLY A 115 -14.97 3.54 -14.44
CA GLY A 115 -14.82 4.79 -15.21
C GLY A 115 -14.97 6.08 -14.41
N HIS A 116 -15.16 6.01 -13.08
CA HIS A 116 -15.38 7.18 -12.24
C HIS A 116 -14.33 7.33 -11.15
N ASP A 117 -13.67 8.48 -11.11
CA ASP A 117 -12.83 8.86 -9.97
C ASP A 117 -13.67 9.45 -8.83
N LEU A 118 -13.05 9.68 -7.68
CA LEU A 118 -13.71 10.31 -6.55
C LEU A 118 -12.75 11.22 -5.80
N GLY A 119 -13.23 12.34 -5.27
CA GLY A 119 -12.46 13.11 -4.29
C GLY A 119 -12.50 12.40 -2.95
N PHE A 120 -11.36 12.25 -2.29
CA PHE A 120 -11.26 11.57 -1.01
C PHE A 120 -10.33 12.33 -0.05
N GLY A 121 -10.75 12.47 1.20
CA GLY A 121 -10.00 13.12 2.26
C GLY A 121 -10.40 12.59 3.63
N ILE A 122 -9.54 12.82 4.63
CA ILE A 122 -9.74 12.35 6.00
C ILE A 122 -9.41 13.49 6.96
N ALA A 123 -10.34 13.78 7.87
CA ALA A 123 -10.13 14.64 9.02
C ALA A 123 -10.33 13.86 10.32
N TYR A 124 -9.69 14.30 11.40
CA TYR A 124 -9.89 13.80 12.75
C TYR A 124 -10.39 14.92 13.65
N VAL A 125 -11.40 14.63 14.47
CA VAL A 125 -11.93 15.53 15.49
C VAL A 125 -11.70 14.89 16.86
N SER A 126 -10.94 15.58 17.72
CA SER A 126 -10.63 15.09 19.06
C SER A 126 -11.88 14.99 19.93
N ALA A 127 -12.00 13.89 20.68
CA ALA A 127 -13.06 13.74 21.68
C ALA A 127 -12.86 14.63 22.91
N GLU A 128 -11.62 15.05 23.19
CA GLU A 128 -11.27 15.81 24.40
C GLU A 128 -11.57 17.29 24.24
N ASN A 129 -11.10 17.90 23.15
CA ASN A 129 -11.14 19.35 22.95
C ASN A 129 -11.89 19.79 21.68
N GLY A 130 -12.39 18.84 20.87
CA GLY A 130 -13.11 19.14 19.64
C GLY A 130 -12.25 19.71 18.52
N ILE A 131 -10.92 19.78 18.68
CA ILE A 131 -10.02 20.31 17.65
C ILE A 131 -10.03 19.36 16.45
N SER A 132 -10.22 19.95 15.27
CA SER A 132 -10.15 19.25 13.99
C SER A 132 -8.75 19.32 13.40
N LYS A 133 -8.26 18.20 12.88
CA LYS A 133 -6.98 18.05 12.19
C LYS A 133 -7.18 17.33 10.87
N GLU A 134 -6.65 17.88 9.79
CA GLU A 134 -6.57 17.18 8.51
C GLU A 134 -5.51 16.07 8.59
N LEU A 135 -5.91 14.84 8.25
CA LEU A 135 -5.02 13.67 8.20
C LEU A 135 -4.64 13.31 6.77
N LEU A 136 -5.60 13.45 5.85
CA LEU A 136 -5.40 13.25 4.42
C LEU A 136 -6.08 14.39 3.67
N PRO A 137 -5.33 15.25 2.96
CA PRO A 137 -5.91 16.32 2.17
C PRO A 137 -6.85 15.78 1.10
N LEU A 138 -7.95 16.50 0.89
CA LEU A 138 -8.93 16.15 -0.13
C LEU A 138 -8.31 16.19 -1.53
N SER A 139 -8.20 15.03 -2.16
CA SER A 139 -7.63 14.90 -3.51
C SER A 139 -8.38 13.86 -4.35
N ARG A 140 -8.28 13.97 -5.69
CA ARG A 140 -8.95 13.04 -6.61
C ARG A 140 -8.15 11.74 -6.71
N VAL A 141 -8.83 10.62 -6.53
CA VAL A 141 -8.26 9.27 -6.58
C VAL A 141 -8.95 8.41 -7.64
N LYS A 142 -8.17 7.55 -8.32
CA LYS A 142 -8.67 6.62 -9.33
C LYS A 142 -9.08 5.31 -8.67
N CYS A 143 -10.30 5.29 -8.15
CA CYS A 143 -10.84 4.19 -7.36
C CYS A 143 -11.81 3.29 -8.11
N ASP A 144 -11.79 3.24 -9.45
CA ASP A 144 -12.78 2.52 -10.25
C ASP A 144 -12.32 1.10 -10.62
N GLN A 145 -11.06 0.93 -11.01
CA GLN A 145 -10.49 -0.38 -11.38
C GLN A 145 -9.92 -1.11 -10.18
N VAL A 146 -9.20 -0.40 -9.33
CA VAL A 146 -8.60 -0.92 -8.09
C VAL A 146 -9.21 -0.13 -6.94
N ALA A 147 -9.60 -0.83 -5.88
CA ALA A 147 -10.15 -0.18 -4.71
C ALA A 147 -9.10 0.71 -4.05
N GLU A 148 -9.49 1.91 -3.65
CA GLU A 148 -8.66 2.74 -2.81
C GLU A 148 -8.74 2.22 -1.38
N SER A 149 -7.59 2.04 -0.76
CA SER A 149 -7.48 1.45 0.57
C SER A 149 -6.35 2.08 1.36
N GLY A 150 -6.48 2.03 2.66
CA GLY A 150 -5.44 2.52 3.55
C GLY A 150 -5.78 2.25 5.00
N GLU A 151 -4.91 2.76 5.86
CA GLU A 151 -5.03 2.62 7.30
C GLU A 151 -4.46 3.84 8.00
N VAL A 152 -5.05 4.15 9.16
CA VAL A 152 -4.49 5.08 10.12
C VAL A 152 -4.45 4.43 11.50
N CYS A 153 -3.33 4.62 12.22
CA CYS A 153 -3.26 4.32 13.64
C CYS A 153 -3.86 5.49 14.41
N CYS A 154 -4.82 5.21 15.28
CA CYS A 154 -5.56 6.23 16.02
C CYS A 154 -4.94 6.41 17.40
N PRO A 155 -4.02 7.39 17.61
CA PRO A 155 -3.32 7.53 18.89
C PRO A 155 -4.25 7.94 20.02
N GLU A 156 -5.35 8.63 19.70
CA GLU A 156 -6.29 9.22 20.65
C GLU A 156 -7.74 8.91 20.24
N PRO A 157 -8.66 8.77 21.21
CA PRO A 157 -10.09 8.69 20.93
C PRO A 157 -10.61 9.94 20.20
N GLY A 158 -11.60 9.76 19.34
CA GLY A 158 -12.21 10.85 18.58
C GLY A 158 -12.96 10.32 17.35
N THR A 159 -13.30 11.23 16.45
CA THR A 159 -14.07 10.90 15.25
C THR A 159 -13.24 11.13 14.01
N TYR A 160 -13.09 10.10 13.18
CA TYR A 160 -12.44 10.16 11.89
C TYR A 160 -13.52 10.38 10.83
N ILE A 161 -13.46 11.50 10.12
CA ILE A 161 -14.45 11.89 9.11
C ILE A 161 -13.85 11.59 7.74
N PHE A 162 -14.42 10.60 7.05
CA PHE A 162 -14.07 10.27 5.67
C PHE A 162 -14.96 11.06 4.73
N THR A 163 -14.36 11.93 3.93
CA THR A 163 -15.08 12.75 2.96
C THR A 163 -14.96 12.15 1.57
N PHE A 164 -16.10 11.83 0.97
CA PHE A 164 -16.23 11.41 -0.43
C PHE A 164 -16.85 12.53 -1.24
N ASP A 165 -16.14 13.04 -2.24
CA ASP A 165 -16.46 14.28 -2.93
C ASP A 165 -16.73 14.04 -4.42
N ASN A 166 -17.96 14.33 -4.84
CA ASN A 166 -18.42 14.36 -6.23
C ASN A 166 -18.84 15.78 -6.68
N SER A 167 -18.41 16.81 -5.94
CA SER A 167 -18.77 18.21 -6.18
C SER A 167 -18.24 18.75 -7.51
N TYR A 168 -17.16 18.17 -8.02
CA TYR A 168 -16.58 18.53 -9.30
C TYR A 168 -17.27 17.88 -10.51
N SER A 169 -18.11 16.86 -10.32
CA SER A 169 -18.82 16.22 -11.44
C SER A 169 -19.98 17.06 -11.92
N TRP A 170 -19.99 17.35 -13.22
CA TRP A 170 -21.05 18.15 -13.85
C TRP A 170 -22.25 17.31 -14.29
N PHE A 171 -22.02 16.07 -14.72
CA PHE A 171 -23.06 15.25 -15.36
C PHE A 171 -23.36 13.92 -14.65
N THR A 172 -22.42 13.40 -13.86
CA THR A 172 -22.49 12.01 -13.37
C THR A 172 -22.67 11.93 -11.86
N LYS A 173 -23.71 11.19 -11.45
CA LYS A 173 -23.73 10.55 -10.13
C LYS A 173 -22.75 9.38 -10.12
N LYS A 174 -22.27 8.99 -8.94
CA LYS A 174 -21.34 7.87 -8.78
C LYS A 174 -21.93 6.86 -7.81
N GLN A 175 -21.84 5.57 -8.11
CA GLN A 175 -22.14 4.53 -7.15
C GLN A 175 -20.87 4.27 -6.35
N LEU A 176 -20.91 4.51 -5.04
CA LEU A 176 -19.79 4.31 -4.13
C LEU A 176 -20.10 3.12 -3.22
N SER A 177 -19.18 2.15 -3.19
CA SER A 177 -19.16 1.09 -2.18
C SER A 177 -17.96 1.30 -1.26
N TYR A 178 -18.16 1.26 0.05
CA TYR A 178 -17.11 1.47 1.04
C TYR A 178 -17.28 0.57 2.26
N VAL A 179 -16.19 0.27 2.94
CA VAL A 179 -16.15 -0.49 4.19
C VAL A 179 -15.05 0.06 5.10
N PHE A 180 -15.31 0.04 6.41
CA PHE A 180 -14.38 0.46 7.45
C PHE A 180 -14.19 -0.68 8.46
N HIS A 181 -12.95 -1.02 8.79
CA HIS A 181 -12.65 -1.98 9.84
C HIS A 181 -11.84 -1.34 10.96
N LEU A 182 -12.28 -1.56 12.21
CA LEU A 182 -11.57 -1.15 13.41
C LEU A 182 -10.87 -2.37 14.03
N LYS A 183 -9.55 -2.29 14.19
CA LYS A 183 -8.73 -3.29 14.87
C LYS A 183 -8.18 -2.68 16.15
N HIS A 184 -8.79 -3.02 17.28
CA HIS A 184 -8.34 -2.54 18.59
C HIS A 184 -7.01 -3.20 18.98
N PRO A 185 -6.17 -2.51 19.77
CA PRO A 185 -4.98 -3.13 20.33
C PRO A 185 -5.39 -4.28 21.26
N GLU A 186 -4.64 -5.38 21.23
CA GLU A 186 -4.83 -6.48 22.17
C GLU A 186 -4.49 -6.00 23.59
N TYR A 187 -5.33 -6.32 24.57
CA TYR A 187 -4.96 -6.12 25.96
C TYR A 187 -3.85 -7.11 26.31
N THR A 188 -2.64 -6.62 26.60
CA THR A 188 -1.65 -7.45 27.29
C THR A 188 -2.13 -7.63 28.73
N SER A 189 -2.89 -8.69 29.01
CA SER A 189 -3.05 -9.15 30.39
C SER A 189 -1.69 -9.61 30.87
N ASN A 190 -1.02 -8.82 31.71
CA ASN A 190 0.12 -9.29 32.47
C ASN A 190 -0.31 -10.57 33.22
N PRO A 191 0.38 -11.71 33.05
CA PRO A 191 0.17 -12.84 33.94
C PRO A 191 0.68 -12.43 35.32
N GLY A 192 -0.26 -12.07 36.19
CA GLY A 192 0.02 -11.80 37.59
C GLY A 192 0.62 -13.03 38.25
N HIS A 193 1.68 -12.78 39.03
CA HIS A 193 2.34 -13.72 39.92
C HIS A 193 1.35 -14.59 40.72
N GLY A 194 1.62 -15.90 40.73
CA GLY A 194 1.18 -16.86 41.73
C GLY A 194 2.37 -17.68 42.18
#